data_AF-A0A6V7LUB7-F1
#
_entry.id   AF-A0A6V7LUB7-F1
#
_cell.length_a   1.000
_cell.length_b   1.000
_cell.length_c   1.000
_cell.angle_alpha   90.00
_cell.angle_beta   90.00
_cell.angle_gamma   90.00
#
_symmetry.space_group_name_H-M   'P 1'
#
loop_
_entity.id
_entity.type
_entity.pdbx_description
1 polymer ?
#
loop_
_entity_poly.entity_id
_entity_poly.type
_entity_poly.pdbx_seq_one_letter_code
_entity_poly.pdbx_strand_id
1 'polypeptide(L)'
;VITGARLVESKNVFYIQIQQGKLGANGAVDLATLEWLEPEEIDHKNHATPANYYYTVSLDKNGVNLDTVAIKAGQALTGIRFNSDGSNLKLEVRGASVNYADGTVEKPDDWISKEVPNR
;
A
#
# COMPACT_ATOMS: atom_id res chain seq x y z
N VAL A 1 3.10 -9.79 5.51
CA VAL A 1 2.01 -8.80 5.67
C VAL A 1 2.60 -7.44 5.96
N ILE A 2 1.88 -6.37 5.66
CA ILE A 2 2.35 -5.01 5.91
C ILE A 2 2.16 -4.68 7.39
N THR A 3 3.22 -4.18 8.03
CA THR A 3 3.27 -3.84 9.47
C THR A 3 3.51 -2.36 9.70
N GLY A 4 3.96 -1.63 8.68
CA GLY A 4 4.19 -0.20 8.71
C GLY A 4 4.26 0.38 7.30
N ALA A 5 4.03 1.68 7.19
CA ALA A 5 4.19 2.42 5.96
C ALA A 5 4.73 3.82 6.27
N ARG A 6 5.56 4.37 5.38
CA ARG A 6 6.04 5.75 5.45
C ARG A 6 6.18 6.33 4.05
N LEU A 7 6.19 7.65 3.96
CA LEU A 7 6.58 8.34 2.73
C LEU A 7 8.07 8.60 2.76
N VAL A 8 8.74 8.28 1.65
CA VAL A 8 10.14 8.63 1.42
C VAL A 8 10.26 9.38 0.10
N GLU A 9 11.17 10.34 0.05
CA GLU A 9 11.48 11.09 -1.17
C GLU A 9 12.82 10.60 -1.71
N SER A 10 12.87 10.33 -3.01
CA SER A 10 14.12 10.11 -3.74
C SER A 10 13.96 10.66 -5.16
N LYS A 11 14.99 11.38 -5.64
CA LYS A 11 15.05 11.95 -7.01
C LYS A 11 13.80 12.75 -7.39
N ASN A 12 13.27 13.54 -6.46
CA ASN A 12 12.05 14.35 -6.60
C ASN A 12 10.77 13.53 -6.80
N VAL A 13 10.74 12.28 -6.32
CA VAL A 13 9.55 11.42 -6.36
C VAL A 13 9.26 10.93 -4.94
N PHE A 14 8.00 11.04 -4.52
CA PHE A 14 7.53 10.45 -3.27
C PHE A 14 7.08 9.01 -3.49
N TYR A 15 7.56 8.11 -2.63
CA TYR A 15 7.23 6.69 -2.63
C TYR A 15 6.55 6.29 -1.33
N ILE A 16 5.63 5.32 -1.41
CA ILE A 16 5.20 4.58 -0.23
C ILE A 16 6.25 3.50 0.02
N GLN A 17 7.02 3.66 1.10
CA GLN A 17 7.86 2.59 1.60
C GLN A 17 7.07 1.77 2.61
N ILE A 18 7.10 0.45 2.47
CA ILE A 18 6.38 -0.45 3.37
C ILE A 18 7.36 -1.27 4.21
N GLN A 19 6.99 -1.50 5.46
CA GLN A 19 7.59 -2.53 6.29
C GLN A 19 6.74 -3.78 6.17
N GLN A 20 7.39 -4.93 5.98
CA GLN A 20 6.73 -6.22 5.97
C GLN A 20 7.31 -7.17 7.01
N GLY A 21 6.50 -8.15 7.41
CA GLY A 21 6.93 -9.29 8.23
C GLY A 21 6.09 -10.53 7.95
N LYS A 22 6.61 -11.69 8.36
CA LYS A 22 5.91 -12.97 8.31
C LYS A 22 4.80 -12.97 9.37
N LEU A 23 3.59 -13.33 8.93
CA LEU A 23 2.47 -13.55 9.82
C LEU A 23 2.54 -14.98 10.35
N GLY A 24 2.37 -15.14 11.66
CA GLY A 24 2.27 -16.42 12.34
C GLY A 24 0.89 -16.62 12.95
N ALA A 25 0.78 -17.69 13.73
CA ALA A 25 -0.45 -18.04 14.44
C ALA A 25 -0.97 -16.89 15.30
N ASN A 26 -2.28 -16.83 15.42
CA ASN A 26 -3.01 -15.83 16.19
C ASN A 26 -2.78 -14.37 15.79
N GLY A 27 -2.31 -14.13 14.57
CA GLY A 27 -1.99 -12.79 14.08
C GLY A 27 -0.67 -12.22 14.63
N ALA A 28 0.16 -13.06 15.27
CA ALA A 28 1.49 -12.65 15.71
C ALA A 28 2.38 -12.36 14.49
N VAL A 29 3.10 -11.24 14.53
CA VAL A 29 4.13 -10.94 13.53
C VAL A 29 5.48 -11.42 14.05
N ASP A 30 6.19 -12.19 13.24
CA ASP A 30 7.56 -12.58 13.55
C ASP A 30 8.50 -11.37 13.40
N LEU A 31 8.90 -10.81 14.54
CA LEU A 31 9.74 -9.61 14.61
C LEU A 31 11.12 -9.81 13.96
N ALA A 32 11.63 -11.04 13.89
CA ALA A 32 12.91 -11.33 13.26
C ALA A 32 12.86 -11.25 11.72
N THR A 33 11.64 -11.23 11.16
CA THR A 33 11.41 -11.12 9.71
C THR A 33 11.02 -9.72 9.27
N LEU A 34 11.00 -8.75 10.20
CA LEU A 34 10.64 -7.37 9.88
C LEU A 34 11.71 -6.71 9.02
N GLU A 35 11.31 -6.22 7.87
CA GLU A 35 12.17 -5.46 6.96
C GLU A 35 11.41 -4.33 6.29
N TRP A 36 12.11 -3.22 6.03
CA TRP A 36 11.63 -2.19 5.12
C TRP A 36 12.03 -2.57 3.71
N LEU A 37 11.07 -2.60 2.79
CA LEU A 37 11.36 -2.81 1.37
C LEU A 37 11.79 -1.49 0.75
N GLU A 38 12.95 -1.48 0.10
CA GLU A 38 13.38 -0.31 -0.66
C GLU A 38 12.48 -0.11 -1.89
N PRO A 39 11.95 1.12 -2.12
CA PRO A 39 11.16 1.38 -3.30
C PRO A 39 11.97 1.17 -4.57
N GLU A 40 11.33 0.65 -5.61
CA GLU A 40 11.93 0.64 -6.93
C GLU A 40 12.00 2.09 -7.45
N GLU A 41 13.21 2.66 -7.43
CA GLU A 41 13.42 4.00 -7.93
C GLU A 41 13.11 4.07 -9.43
N ILE A 42 12.35 5.08 -9.80
CA ILE A 42 12.05 5.38 -11.20
C ILE A 42 12.76 6.66 -11.60
N ASP A 43 13.22 6.70 -12.84
CA ASP A 43 13.60 7.95 -13.47
C ASP A 43 12.40 8.52 -14.24
N HIS A 44 11.73 9.50 -13.64
CA HIS A 44 10.59 10.19 -14.26
C HIS A 44 10.99 11.02 -15.49
N LYS A 45 12.29 11.29 -15.69
CA LYS A 45 12.81 11.98 -16.88
C LYS A 45 13.10 11.00 -18.02
N ASN A 46 13.15 9.70 -17.75
CA ASN A 46 13.33 8.69 -18.77
C ASN A 46 12.01 8.46 -19.54
N HIS A 47 12.02 8.73 -20.84
CA HIS A 47 10.87 8.54 -21.73
C HIS A 47 10.38 7.09 -21.84
N ALA A 48 11.19 6.11 -21.43
CA ALA A 48 10.79 4.70 -21.38
C ALA A 48 9.95 4.36 -20.13
N THR A 49 9.94 5.21 -19.09
CA THR A 49 9.12 4.99 -17.89
C THR A 49 7.64 5.17 -18.25
N PRO A 50 6.78 4.17 -18.04
CA PRO A 50 5.37 4.30 -18.39
C PRO A 50 4.69 5.42 -17.60
N ALA A 51 3.82 6.21 -18.25
CA ALA A 51 3.17 7.37 -17.64
C ALA A 51 2.25 7.02 -16.45
N ASN A 52 1.85 5.76 -16.30
CA ASN A 52 1.04 5.28 -15.17
C ASN A 52 1.88 4.82 -13.97
N TYR A 53 3.21 4.89 -14.04
CA TYR A 53 4.10 4.54 -12.91
C TYR A 53 4.28 5.69 -11.91
N TYR A 54 3.94 6.91 -12.31
CA TYR A 54 4.04 8.09 -11.45
C TYR A 54 2.86 9.02 -11.66
N TYR A 55 2.64 9.86 -10.65
CA TYR A 55 1.68 10.94 -10.70
C TYR A 55 2.42 12.26 -10.61
N THR A 56 2.29 13.08 -11.65
CA THR A 56 2.89 14.42 -11.67
C THR A 56 1.96 15.41 -11.00
N VAL A 57 2.45 16.05 -9.93
CA VAL A 57 1.74 17.15 -9.28
C VAL A 57 1.84 18.41 -10.15
N SER A 58 0.70 19.01 -10.49
CA SER A 58 0.60 20.26 -11.24
C SER A 58 -0.44 21.19 -10.60
N LEU A 59 -0.57 22.42 -11.10
CA LEU A 59 -1.51 23.42 -10.54
C LEU A 59 -2.97 22.91 -10.51
N ASP A 60 -3.35 22.14 -11.52
CA ASP A 60 -4.65 21.51 -11.69
C ASP A 60 -4.74 20.10 -11.09
N LYS A 61 -3.63 19.55 -10.58
CA LYS A 61 -3.50 18.17 -10.08
C LYS A 61 -2.64 18.12 -8.82
N ASN A 62 -3.15 18.67 -7.73
CA ASN A 62 -2.41 18.85 -6.46
C ASN A 62 -3.20 18.45 -5.22
N GLY A 63 -4.38 17.85 -5.38
CA GLY A 63 -5.16 17.35 -4.26
C GLY A 63 -4.64 16.00 -3.76
N VAL A 64 -4.64 15.80 -2.45
CA VAL A 64 -4.45 14.48 -1.84
C VAL A 64 -5.59 14.26 -0.85
N ASN A 65 -6.40 13.23 -1.10
CA ASN A 65 -7.47 12.80 -0.21
C ASN A 65 -6.88 11.87 0.85
N LEU A 66 -6.88 12.34 2.10
CA LEU A 66 -6.47 11.55 3.26
C LEU A 66 -7.72 10.97 3.92
N ASP A 67 -8.19 9.85 3.38
CA ASP A 67 -9.33 9.11 3.90
C ASP A 67 -8.87 7.95 4.80
N THR A 68 -9.76 7.52 5.71
CA THR A 68 -9.57 6.24 6.40
C THR A 68 -10.02 5.11 5.49
N VAL A 69 -9.11 4.19 5.20
CA VAL A 69 -9.41 2.98 4.41
C VAL A 69 -9.13 1.76 5.28
N ALA A 70 -10.15 0.91 5.44
CA ALA A 70 -10.07 -0.30 6.26
C ALA A 70 -10.33 -1.55 5.41
N ILE A 71 -9.64 -2.64 5.76
CA ILE A 71 -9.90 -3.99 5.25
C ILE A 71 -10.88 -4.71 6.19
N LYS A 72 -11.45 -5.84 5.73
CA LYS A 72 -12.41 -6.60 6.52
C LYS A 72 -11.74 -7.24 7.75
N ALA A 73 -12.50 -7.43 8.82
CA ALA A 73 -12.06 -8.21 9.96
C ALA A 73 -11.63 -9.63 9.53
N GLY A 74 -10.56 -10.15 10.13
CA GLY A 74 -9.98 -11.44 9.76
C GLY A 74 -9.05 -11.41 8.55
N GLN A 75 -8.84 -10.24 7.93
CA GLN A 75 -7.85 -10.06 6.87
C GLN A 75 -6.57 -9.40 7.40
N ALA A 76 -5.46 -9.69 6.73
CA ALA A 76 -4.22 -8.93 6.89
C ALA A 76 -4.01 -7.97 5.71
N LEU A 77 -3.37 -6.84 5.99
CA LEU A 77 -3.00 -5.87 4.97
C LEU A 77 -1.83 -6.39 4.12
N THR A 78 -2.00 -6.42 2.80
CA THR A 78 -1.02 -6.98 1.85
C THR A 78 -0.67 -6.05 0.69
N GLY A 79 -1.24 -4.84 0.67
CA GLY A 79 -0.82 -3.80 -0.27
C GLY A 79 -1.40 -2.45 0.09
N ILE A 80 -0.65 -1.42 -0.24
CA ILE A 80 -1.02 -0.01 -0.18
C ILE A 80 -0.53 0.61 -1.48
N ARG A 81 -1.32 1.49 -2.09
CA ARG A 81 -0.90 2.28 -3.24
C ARG A 81 -1.55 3.66 -3.25
N PHE A 82 -0.94 4.57 -4.00
CA PHE A 82 -1.68 5.71 -4.50
C PHE A 82 -2.50 5.31 -5.72
N ASN A 83 -3.68 5.87 -5.83
CA ASN A 83 -4.48 5.83 -7.04
C ASN A 83 -4.93 7.25 -7.40
N SER A 84 -4.97 7.57 -8.69
CA SER A 84 -5.49 8.86 -9.15
C SER A 84 -7.01 8.81 -9.26
N ASP A 85 -7.67 9.86 -8.78
CA ASP A 85 -9.11 10.08 -8.87
C ASP A 85 -9.33 11.51 -9.40
N GLY A 86 -9.36 11.64 -10.73
CA GLY A 86 -9.37 12.94 -11.41
C GLY A 86 -8.10 13.75 -11.12
N SER A 87 -8.26 14.90 -10.47
CA SER A 87 -7.19 15.83 -10.07
C SER A 87 -6.54 15.51 -8.73
N ASN A 88 -7.00 14.47 -8.03
CA ASN A 88 -6.56 14.15 -6.69
C ASN A 88 -5.91 12.78 -6.63
N LEU A 89 -4.96 12.61 -5.72
CA LEU A 89 -4.49 11.30 -5.27
C LEU A 89 -5.33 10.81 -4.11
N LYS A 90 -5.60 9.51 -4.06
CA LYS A 90 -6.17 8.82 -2.90
C LYS A 90 -5.34 7.60 -2.53
N LEU A 91 -5.51 7.13 -1.30
CA LEU A 91 -4.95 5.86 -0.85
C LEU A 91 -5.89 4.71 -1.20
N GLU A 92 -5.30 3.61 -1.65
CA GLU A 92 -5.99 2.34 -1.76
C GLU A 92 -5.20 1.27 -1.02
N VAL A 93 -5.94 0.34 -0.42
CA VAL A 93 -5.38 -0.81 0.30
C VAL A 93 -5.94 -2.10 -0.27
N ARG A 94 -5.24 -3.20 -0.04
CA ARG A 94 -5.78 -4.54 -0.29
C ARG A 94 -5.53 -5.45 0.91
N GLY A 95 -6.55 -6.20 1.26
CA GLY A 95 -6.51 -7.23 2.30
C GLY A 95 -6.30 -8.61 1.69
N ALA A 96 -5.97 -9.58 2.54
CA ALA A 96 -6.03 -11.00 2.20
C ALA A 96 -6.53 -11.77 3.41
N SER A 97 -7.35 -12.79 3.19
CA SER A 97 -7.78 -13.71 4.25
C SER A 97 -6.58 -14.42 4.88
N VAL A 98 -6.69 -14.71 6.18
CA VAL A 98 -5.63 -15.35 6.94
C VAL A 98 -6.15 -16.60 7.62
N ASN A 99 -5.40 -17.70 7.51
CA ASN A 99 -5.57 -18.83 8.41
C ASN A 99 -4.98 -18.48 9.78
N TYR A 100 -5.85 -18.26 10.77
CA TYR A 100 -5.44 -17.83 12.10
C TYR A 100 -4.60 -18.88 12.86
N ALA A 101 -4.73 -20.16 12.49
CA ALA A 101 -4.02 -21.25 13.17
C ALA A 101 -2.51 -21.26 12.86
N ASP A 102 -2.11 -20.88 11.64
CA ASP A 102 -0.72 -20.97 11.17
C ASP A 102 -0.17 -19.65 10.61
N GLY A 103 -1.01 -18.63 10.41
CA GLY A 103 -0.63 -17.34 9.84
C GLY A 103 -0.52 -17.33 8.31
N THR A 104 -0.95 -18.39 7.63
CA THR A 104 -0.93 -18.45 6.17
C THR A 104 -1.84 -17.37 5.60
N VAL A 105 -1.29 -16.59 4.68
CA VAL A 105 -1.99 -15.51 3.98
C VAL A 105 -2.46 -16.04 2.63
N GLU A 106 -3.76 -15.98 2.39
CA GLU A 106 -4.35 -16.41 1.13
C GLU A 106 -4.12 -15.37 0.01
N LYS A 107 -4.70 -15.63 -1.16
CA LYS A 107 -4.65 -14.69 -2.28
C LYS A 107 -5.28 -13.34 -1.86
N PRO A 108 -4.65 -12.19 -2.22
CA PRO A 108 -5.22 -10.88 -1.95
C PRO A 108 -6.56 -10.64 -2.66
N ASP A 109 -7.44 -9.90 -1.98
CA ASP A 109 -8.67 -9.32 -2.52
C ASP A 109 -8.36 -8.17 -3.48
N ASP A 110 -9.41 -7.63 -4.11
CA ASP A 110 -9.34 -6.41 -4.91
C ASP A 110 -8.94 -5.18 -4.08
N TRP A 111 -8.45 -4.14 -4.78
CA TRP A 111 -8.12 -2.86 -4.18
C TRP A 111 -9.37 -2.13 -3.67
N ILE A 112 -9.24 -1.52 -2.49
CA ILE A 112 -10.31 -0.85 -1.78
C ILE A 112 -9.90 0.62 -1.57
N SER A 113 -10.80 1.55 -1.88
CA SER A 113 -10.59 3.00 -1.75
C SER A 113 -11.49 3.67 -0.70
N LYS A 114 -12.33 2.89 0.00
CA LYS A 114 -13.28 3.36 1.03
C LYS A 114 -13.44 2.30 2.11
N GLU A 115 -13.86 2.72 3.30
CA GLU A 115 -14.19 1.79 4.38
C GLU A 115 -15.25 0.77 3.93
N VAL A 116 -14.96 -0.52 4.10
CA VAL A 116 -15.96 -1.59 3.91
C VAL A 116 -16.69 -1.76 5.25
N PRO A 117 -18.01 -1.51 5.32
CA PRO A 117 -18.76 -1.71 6.56
C PRO A 117 -18.64 -3.16 7.03
N ASN A 118 -18.35 -3.36 8.32
CA ASN A 118 -18.46 -4.69 8.95
C ASN A 118 -19.92 -5.16 8.81
N ARG A 119 -20.14 -6.26 8.09
CA ARG A 119 -21.41 -6.98 8.06
C ARG A 119 -21.44 -8.08 9.11
#